data_AF-A0A1C4V4B8-F1
#
_entry.id   AF-A0A1C4V4B8-F1
#
_cell.length_a   1.000
_cell.length_b   1.000
_cell.length_c   1.000
_cell.angle_alpha   90.00
_cell.angle_beta   90.00
_cell.angle_gamma   90.00
#
_symmetry.space_group_name_H-M   'P 1'
#
loop_
_entity.id
_entity.type
_entity.pdbx_description
1 polymer ?
#
loop_
_entity_poly.entity_id
_entity_poly.type
_entity_poly.pdbx_seq_one_letter_code
_entity_poly.pdbx_strand_id
1 'polypeptide(L)' 'MASLVEFAGMGDLLVAYLGDWHRLGVEERRRRGLPFDPELEARRLGWLDMVLPARDGRGGGDG' A
#
# COMPACT_ATOMS: atom_id res chain seq x y z
N MET A 1 7.23 -21.34 -8.38
CA MET A 1 6.78 -20.14 -9.10
C MET A 1 5.47 -19.73 -8.48
N ALA A 2 5.44 -18.64 -7.72
CA ALA A 2 4.20 -18.13 -7.17
C ALA A 2 3.35 -17.58 -8.33
N SER A 3 2.09 -18.02 -8.42
CA SER A 3 1.20 -17.60 -9.51
C SER A 3 0.73 -16.15 -9.29
N LEU A 4 0.37 -15.46 -10.38
CA LEU A 4 -0.24 -14.12 -10.34
C LEU A 4 -1.49 -14.05 -9.43
N VAL A 5 -2.15 -15.19 -9.18
CA VAL A 5 -3.30 -15.33 -8.28
C VAL A 5 -2.90 -15.29 -6.81
N GLU A 6 -1.77 -15.89 -6.44
CA GLU A 6 -1.22 -15.79 -5.07
C GLU A 6 -0.80 -14.36 -4.75
N PHE A 7 -0.29 -13.62 -5.75
CA PHE A 7 0.02 -12.19 -5.62
C PHE A 7 -1.25 -11.34 -5.41
N ALA A 8 -2.35 -11.65 -6.11
CA ALA A 8 -3.63 -10.96 -5.92
C ALA A 8 -4.28 -11.23 -4.54
N GLY A 9 -4.05 -12.42 -3.95
CA GLY A 9 -4.48 -12.75 -2.59
C GLY A 9 -3.64 -12.10 -1.48
N MET A 10 -2.45 -11.59 -1.81
CA MET A 10 -1.54 -10.92 -0.87
C MET A 10 -1.80 -9.42 -0.73
N GLY A 11 -2.84 -8.86 -1.37
CA GLY A 11 -3.13 -7.42 -1.33
C GLY A 11 -3.21 -6.86 0.09
N ASP A 12 -3.92 -7.53 0.99
CA ASP A 12 -4.05 -7.09 2.39
C ASP A 12 -2.69 -7.15 3.14
N LEU A 13 -1.85 -8.15 2.85
CA LEU A 13 -0.50 -8.26 3.41
C LEU A 13 0.43 -7.17 2.85
N LEU A 14 0.31 -6.83 1.56
CA LEU A 14 1.11 -5.80 0.95
C LEU A 14 0.70 -4.40 1.46
N VAL A 15 -0.61 -4.16 1.65
CA VAL A 15 -1.13 -2.95 2.29
C VAL A 15 -0.59 -2.80 3.70
N ALA A 16 -0.60 -3.88 4.49
CA ALA A 16 -0.04 -3.89 5.84
C ALA A 16 1.46 -3.54 5.83
N TYR A 17 2.23 -4.18 4.94
CA TYR A 17 3.66 -3.92 4.78
C TYR A 17 3.95 -2.47 4.39
N LEU A 18 3.22 -1.92 3.42
CA LEU A 18 3.36 -0.51 3.02
C LEU A 18 3.03 0.46 4.16
N GLY A 19 2.05 0.11 5.00
CA GLY A 19 1.75 0.84 6.23
C GLY A 19 2.93 0.87 7.23
N ASP A 20 3.59 -0.28 7.43
CA ASP A 20 4.75 -0.37 8.32
C ASP A 20 5.94 0.45 7.80
N TRP A 21 6.22 0.40 6.50
CA TRP A 21 7.27 1.22 5.90
C TRP A 21 7.02 2.72 6.06
N HIS A 22 5.77 3.15 5.89
CA HIS A 22 5.40 4.54 6.11
C HIS A 22 5.63 4.96 7.57
N ARG A 23 5.16 4.15 8.53
CA ARG A 23 5.37 4.40 9.96
C ARG A 23 6.85 4.52 10.32
N LEU A 24 7.67 3.57 9.86
CA LEU A 24 9.11 3.58 10.08
C LEU A 24 9.77 4.83 9.48
N GLY A 25 9.36 5.23 8.26
CA GLY A 25 9.85 6.46 7.62
C GLY A 25 9.54 7.71 8.44
N VAL A 26 8.31 7.83 8.96
CA VAL A 26 7.89 8.94 9.83
C VAL A 26 8.69 8.95 11.14
N GLU A 27 8.81 7.80 11.80
CA GLU A 27 9.56 7.67 13.06
C GLU A 27 11.04 8.04 12.89
N GLU A 28 11.67 7.57 11.82
CA GLU A 28 13.07 7.87 11.53
C GLU A 28 13.29 9.36 11.22
N ARG A 29 12.39 10.00 10.47
CA ARG A 29 12.43 11.44 10.24
C ARG A 29 12.31 12.21 11.55
N ARG A 30 11.36 11.83 12.42
CA ARG A 30 11.19 12.44 13.75
C ARG A 30 12.44 12.26 14.61
N ARG A 31 13.04 11.06 14.62
CA ARG A 31 14.28 10.77 15.36
C ARG A 31 15.44 11.66 14.90
N ARG A 32 15.49 11.99 13.60
CA ARG A 32 16.49 12.87 13.00
C ARG A 32 16.16 14.37 13.11
N GLY A 33 15.02 14.74 13.70
CA GLY A 33 14.56 16.13 13.74
C GLY A 33 14.24 16.73 12.37
N LEU A 34 13.98 15.87 11.37
CA LEU A 34 13.63 16.33 10.03
C LEU A 34 12.20 16.88 10.02
N PRO A 35 11.91 17.92 9.23
CA PRO A 35 10.57 18.45 9.10
C PRO A 35 9.62 17.40 8.50
N PHE A 36 8.33 17.62 8.72
CA PHE A 36 7.26 16.85 8.10
C PHE A 36 7.43 16.81 6.57
N ASP A 37 7.17 15.65 5.98
CA ASP A 37 7.34 15.39 4.56
C ASP A 37 6.01 14.96 3.95
N PRO A 38 5.23 15.89 3.36
CA PRO A 38 3.94 15.57 2.74
C PRO A 38 4.09 14.60 1.55
N GLU A 39 5.25 14.60 0.89
CA GLU A 39 5.53 13.69 -0.23
C GLU A 39 5.68 12.24 0.24
N LEU A 40 5.99 12.01 1.52
CA LEU A 40 6.04 10.67 2.09
C LEU A 40 4.64 10.03 2.15
N GLU A 41 3.63 10.82 2.56
CA GLU A 41 2.24 10.38 2.56
C GLU A 41 1.71 10.24 1.13
N ALA A 42 2.01 11.19 0.24
CA ALA A 42 1.59 11.12 -1.16
C ALA A 42 2.13 9.87 -1.89
N ARG A 43 3.40 9.50 -1.64
CA ARG A 43 4.00 8.27 -2.18
C ARG A 43 3.30 7.01 -1.63
N ARG A 44 2.97 6.97 -0.35
CA ARG A 44 2.21 5.87 0.25
C ARG A 44 0.86 5.70 -0.46
N LEU A 45 0.13 6.79 -0.69
CA LEU A 45 -1.16 6.76 -1.37
C LEU A 45 -1.02 6.26 -2.81
N GLY A 46 -0.06 6.77 -3.57
CA GLY A 46 0.18 6.29 -4.93
C GLY A 46 0.58 4.81 -5.01
N TRP A 47 1.31 4.29 -4.00
CA TRP A 47 1.58 2.85 -3.91
C TRP A 47 0.34 2.03 -3.60
N LEU A 48 -0.54 2.54 -2.72
CA LEU A 48 -1.82 1.88 -2.44
C LEU A 48 -2.70 1.81 -3.68
N ASP A 49 -2.77 2.88 -4.48
CA ASP A 49 -3.54 2.90 -5.73
C ASP A 49 -3.04 1.86 -6.76
N MET A 50 -1.74 1.58 -6.79
CA MET A 50 -1.16 0.55 -7.65
C MET A 50 -1.40 -0.88 -7.16
N VAL A 51 -1.63 -1.07 -5.87
CA VAL A 51 -1.76 -2.38 -5.22
C VAL A 51 -3.21 -2.77 -4.98
N LEU A 52 -4.09 -1.78 -4.82
CA LEU A 52 -5.52 -1.94 -4.65
C LEU A 52 -6.38 -1.95 -5.93
N PRO A 53 -5.88 -1.92 -7.20
CA PRO A 53 -6.77 -1.71 -8.31
C PRO A 53 -7.73 -2.90 -8.51
N ALA A 54 -9.02 -2.56 -8.43
CA ALA A 54 -10.24 -3.31 -8.75
C ALA A 54 -10.76 -4.36 -7.75
N ARG A 55 -10.84 -4.05 -6.44
CA ARG A 55 -11.85 -4.75 -5.58
C ARG A 55 -13.28 -4.50 -6.10
N ASP A 56 -13.51 -3.42 -6.85
CA ASP A 56 -14.82 -3.07 -7.44
C ASP A 56 -15.09 -3.69 -8.83
N GLY A 57 -14.20 -4.54 -9.37
CA GLY A 57 -14.33 -5.11 -10.71
C GLY A 57 -14.86 -6.55 -10.79
N ARG A 58 -15.18 -7.19 -9.66
CA ARG A 58 -15.55 -8.62 -9.65
C ARG A 58 -16.71 -8.91 -8.69
N GLY A 59 -17.87 -8.36 -9.00
CA GLY A 59 -19.11 -8.60 -8.25
C GLY A 59 -20.34 -8.16 -9.03
N GLY A 60 -20.72 -8.90 -10.07
CA GLY A 60 -21.92 -8.63 -10.85
C GLY A 60 -22.01 -9.50 -12.09
N GLY A 61 -21.98 -10.82 -11.88
CA GLY A 61 -22.32 -11.78 -12.92
C GLY A 61 -23.82 -11.75 -13.21
N ASP A 62 -24.14 -12.01 -14.48
CA ASP A 62 -25.31 -12.70 -15.00
C ASP A 62 -26.54 -12.81 -14.08
N GLY A 63 -27.56 -12.02 -14.41
CA GLY A 63 -28.97 -12.26 -14.10
C GLY A 63 -29.81 -11.87 -15.32
#